data_AF-A0A522FJD5-F1
#
_entry.id   AF-A0A522FJD5-F1
#
_cell.length_a   1.000
_cell.length_b   1.000
_cell.length_c   1.000
_cell.angle_alpha   90.00
_cell.angle_beta   90.00
_cell.angle_gamma   90.00
#
_symmetry.space_group_name_H-M   'P 1'
#
loop_
_entity.id
_entity.type
_entity.pdbx_description
1 polymer ?
#
loop_
_entity_poly.entity_id
_entity_poly.type
_entity_poly.pdbx_seq_one_letter_code
_entity_poly.pdbx_strand_id
1 'polypeptide(L)' 'MNTAILVTPKDKSEFNFISEFFKKTKIKSKVLSIEELEDFGLGLLMQEADRNDKANKEAVLKK' A
#
# COMPACT_ATOMS: atom_id res chain seq x y z
N MET A 1 19.84 0.73 1.20
CA MET A 1 18.63 0.27 0.49
C MET A 1 17.51 0.20 1.50
N ASN A 2 16.41 0.93 1.28
CA ASN A 2 15.22 0.84 2.12
C ASN A 2 14.19 -0.01 1.36
N THR A 3 14.23 -1.31 1.57
CA THR A 3 13.29 -2.29 0.98
C THR A 3 12.34 -2.75 2.07
N ALA A 4 11.04 -2.79 1.75
CA ALA A 4 9.98 -3.23 2.64
C ALA A 4 9.23 -4.43 2.03
N ILE A 5 8.60 -5.22 2.90
CA ILE A 5 7.71 -6.32 2.51
C ILE A 5 6.32 -5.99 3.06
N LEU A 6 5.32 -5.98 2.18
CA LEU A 6 3.91 -5.90 2.57
C LEU A 6 3.37 -7.32 2.78
N VAL A 7 2.75 -7.57 3.93
CA VAL A 7 2.14 -8.85 4.27
C VAL A 7 0.67 -8.62 4.56
N THR A 8 -0.21 -9.29 3.81
CA THR A 8 -1.66 -9.24 3.97
C THR A 8 -2.17 -10.60 4.46
N PRO A 9 -2.42 -10.77 5.77
CA PRO A 9 -2.96 -12.01 6.31
C PRO A 9 -4.38 -12.27 5.79
N LYS A 10 -4.73 -13.54 5.57
CA LYS A 10 -6.05 -13.94 5.09
C LYS A 10 -7.15 -13.77 6.15
N ASP A 11 -6.78 -13.87 7.42
CA ASP A 11 -7.69 -13.83 8.56
C ASP A 11 -7.00 -13.36 9.85
N LYS A 12 -7.81 -13.18 10.90
CA LYS A 12 -7.34 -12.71 12.21
C LYS A 12 -6.37 -13.67 12.89
N SER A 13 -6.53 -14.98 12.69
CA SER A 13 -5.65 -16.00 13.29
C SER A 13 -4.25 -15.92 12.67
N GLU A 14 -4.17 -15.78 11.35
CA GLU A 14 -2.91 -15.59 10.64
C GLU A 14 -2.25 -14.26 10.99
N PHE A 15 -3.02 -13.17 11.11
CA PHE A 15 -2.49 -11.88 11.56
C PHE A 15 -1.81 -11.98 12.92
N ASN A 16 -2.45 -12.65 13.88
CA ASN A 16 -1.89 -12.83 15.22
C ASN A 16 -0.61 -13.67 15.18
N PHE A 17 -0.63 -14.78 14.43
CA PHE A 17 0.53 -15.67 14.29
C PHE A 17 1.74 -14.92 13.71
N ILE A 18 1.56 -14.19 12.60
CA ILE A 18 2.62 -13.43 11.94
C ILE A 18 3.15 -12.32 12.86
N SER A 19 2.26 -11.61 13.54
CA SER A 19 2.63 -10.54 14.49
C SER A 19 3.50 -11.06 15.63
N GLU A 20 3.14 -12.20 16.21
CA GLU A 20 3.96 -12.84 17.24
C GLU A 20 5.29 -13.36 16.69
N PHE A 21 5.28 -13.93 15.48
CA PHE A 21 6.49 -14.42 14.84
C PHE A 21 7.50 -13.31 14.60
N PHE A 22 7.08 -12.17 14.04
CA PHE A 22 7.96 -11.01 13.83
C PHE A 22 8.49 -10.46 15.15
N LYS A 23 7.64 -10.39 16.18
CA LYS A 23 8.07 -9.97 17.53
C LYS A 23 9.14 -10.89 18.12
N LYS A 24 8.96 -12.22 18.01
CA LYS A 24 9.91 -13.22 18.54
C LYS A 24 11.23 -13.23 17.78
N THR A 25 11.19 -13.06 16.47
CA THR A 25 12.38 -13.02 15.60
C THR A 25 13.06 -11.64 15.58
N LYS A 26 12.53 -10.66 16.33
CA LYS A 26 13.02 -9.28 16.41
C LYS A 26 13.01 -8.57 15.05
N ILE A 27 12.14 -9.00 14.14
CA ILE A 27 11.88 -8.31 12.89
C ILE A 27 11.00 -7.10 13.22
N LYS A 28 11.46 -5.92 12.82
CA LYS A 28 10.68 -4.69 13.00
C LYS A 28 9.52 -4.70 12.01
N SER A 29 8.30 -4.76 12.52
CA SER A 29 7.07 -4.69 11.73
C SER A 29 6.22 -3.50 12.19
N LYS A 30 5.39 -3.00 11.28
CA LYS A 30 4.36 -1.99 11.55
C LYS A 30 3.03 -2.51 11.03
N VAL A 31 1.98 -2.41 11.85
CA VAL A 31 0.61 -2.62 11.39
C VAL A 31 0.15 -1.32 10.75
N LEU A 32 -0.33 -1.40 9.51
CA LEU A 32 -0.85 -0.24 8.80
C LEU A 32 -2.33 -0.04 9.10
N SER A 33 -2.75 1.22 9.25
CA SER A 33 -4.17 1.56 9.20
C SER A 33 -4.73 1.35 7.79
N ILE A 34 -6.06 1.40 7.66
CA ILE A 34 -6.72 1.36 6.34
C ILE A 34 -6.26 2.55 5.49
N GLU A 35 -6.23 3.76 6.07
CA GLU A 35 -5.75 4.97 5.40
C GLU A 35 -4.31 4.83 4.91
N GLU A 36 -3.41 4.29 5.74
CA GLU A 36 -2.01 4.07 5.35
C GLU A 36 -1.86 3.02 4.24
N LEU A 37 -2.76 2.03 4.20
CA LEU A 37 -2.80 1.02 3.14
C LEU A 37 -3.34 1.59 1.83
N GLU A 38 -4.36 2.46 1.90
CA GLU A 38 -4.90 3.19 0.75
C GLU A 38 -3.84 4.12 0.14
N ASP A 39 -3.14 4.89 0.97
CA ASP A 39 -2.03 5.75 0.54
C ASP A 39 -0.92 4.96 -0.16
N PHE A 40 -0.58 3.79 0.38
CA PHE A 40 0.37 2.88 -0.24
C PHE A 40 -0.11 2.40 -1.62
N GLY A 41 -1.38 1.99 -1.71
CA GLY A 41 -2.01 1.57 -2.96
C GLY A 41 -2.04 2.69 -4.01
N LEU A 42 -2.40 3.91 -3.61
CA LEU A 42 -2.38 5.08 -4.48
C LEU A 42 -0.96 5.37 -4.98
N GLY A 43 0.04 5.25 -4.11
CA GLY A 43 1.44 5.39 -4.47
C GLY A 43 1.86 4.43 -5.59
N LEU A 44 1.43 3.16 -5.54
CA LEU A 44 1.68 2.16 -6.59
C LEU A 44 1.00 2.54 -7.90
N LEU A 45 -0.29 2.89 -7.86
CA LEU A 45 -1.03 3.32 -9.06
C LEU A 45 -0.40 4.55 -9.72
N MET A 46 0.11 5.49 -8.92
CA MET A 46 0.80 6.69 -9.41
C MET A 46 2.20 6.44 -9.99
N GLN A 47 2.80 5.29 -9.69
CA GLN A 47 4.03 4.84 -10.35
C GLN A 47 3.74 4.19 -11.70
N GLU A 48 2.59 3.52 -11.82
CA GLU A 48 2.15 2.88 -13.07
C GLU A 48 1.45 3.85 -14.04
N ALA A 49 0.92 4.98 -13.53
CA ALA A 49 0.21 5.96 -14.33
C ALA A 49 1.10 6.61 -15.40
N ASP A 50 0.63 6.63 -16.65
CA ASP A 50 1.26 7.39 -17.72
C ASP A 50 1.08 8.90 -17.47
N ARG A 51 2.19 9.58 -17.16
CA ARG A 51 2.20 11.02 -16.87
C ARG A 51 2.22 11.89 -18.14
N ASN A 52 2.34 11.28 -19.31
CA ASN A 52 2.36 11.98 -20.59
C ASN A 52 0.97 12.08 -21.24
N ASP A 53 0.06 11.18 -20.87
CA ASP A 53 -1.34 11.23 -21.32
C ASP A 53 -2.13 12.30 -20.53
N LYS A 54 -2.02 13.55 -21.01
CA LYS A 54 -2.69 14.70 -20.40
C LYS A 54 -4.09 14.85 -20.97
N ALA A 55 -5.08 14.85 -20.09
CA ALA A 55 -6.46 15.16 -20.48
C ALA A 55 -6.55 16.57 -21.11
N ASN A 56 -7.26 16.67 -22.24
CA ASN A 56 -7.55 17.96 -22.86
C ASN A 56 -8.51 18.76 -21.95
N LYS A 57 -8.10 19.98 -21.58
CA LYS A 57 -8.83 20.91 -20.71
C LYS A 57 -10.28 21.14 -21.17
N GLU A 58 -10.51 21.20 -22.48
CA GLU A 58 -11.84 21.40 -23.08
C GLU A 58 -12.76 20.18 -22.91
N ALA A 59 -12.19 18.97 -22.87
CA ALA A 59 -12.93 17.73 -22.63
C ALA A 59 -13.32 17.55 -21.16
N VAL A 60 -12.50 18.08 -20.23
CA VAL A 60 -12.76 18.01 -18.78
C VAL A 60 -13.83 19.01 -18.33
N LEU A 61 -13.84 20.22 -18.91
CA LEU A 61 -14.74 21.31 -18.50
C LEU A 61 -16.18 21.22 -19.07
N LYS A 62 -16.47 20.26 -19.95
CA LYS A 62 -17.80 20.08 -20.58
C LYS A 62 -18.74 19.12 -19.83
N LYS A 63 -18.40 18.69 -18.61
CA LYS A 63 -19.29 17.91 -17.74
C LYS A 63 -20.15 18.79 -16.85
#